data_AF-A0A535W5T9-F1
#
_entry.id   AF-A0A535W5T9-F1
#
_cell.length_a   1.000
_cell.length_b   1.000
_cell.length_c   1.000
_cell.angle_alpha   90.00
_cell.angle_beta   90.00
_cell.angle_gamma   90.00
#
_symmetry.space_group_name_H-M   'P 1'
#
loop_
_entity.id
_entity.type
_entity.pdbx_description
1 polymer ?
#
loop_
_entity_poly.entity_id
_entity_poly.type
_entity_poly.pdbx_seq_one_letter_code
_entity_poly.pdbx_strand_id
1 'polypeptide(L)'
;MTVVQRAKLLLPEGTRLVHIGPPKTGTTAVQGAFHARRREVLAQGVRYAGRSRHSGAAVLAVGGRPSFQRDSGPPPMRRWNDLAGEVRRSTEARVLLSSEFFADVEADRIPRIADDLGRERLHVVVTLRPLSRLLASQWQQYVQSFMRLSYDDWLDAVLNGPPGKVTPTFWRRHRHDELIERWAAVVGPERMSVVVIDEDDHDQVLRVFEQLLGLRAGTLVAEDDVTNRSMTLAEIEAVRAFNNAFWDAGLRNALYHRVMHFGAAAYMKQRQPKPGEPRIETPQWALDRSGEIAREMVARIAPSGVRIIGDLEALTVVPASGLSGDRKPGVCIPPDISAAMATGIAVVSGAARGDARVNTLVEAGGAIGLDAIPRASGAEPPGLHRFGAYPLAGSIGMRLASGMLRRVDRLIGRGWSNGPQAAGPTPPQVDVAVEAFDRWTASAELPQATRERLRSGALAGRRWAKLSIDGDETCIDPSVAASLALGVLVESGLALEAKDGRLRAARLAWSEPPELAVVPSPILAGVVVSRLLRDIARRLTNR
;
A
#
# COMPACT_ATOMS: atom_id res chain seq x y z
N MET A 1 27.54 -23.57 -4.12
CA MET A 1 27.03 -24.13 -5.39
C MET A 1 28.14 -24.11 -6.43
N THR A 2 28.39 -25.24 -7.11
CA THR A 2 29.43 -25.40 -8.14
C THR A 2 28.99 -24.83 -9.50
N VAL A 3 29.95 -24.54 -10.39
CA VAL A 3 29.74 -24.06 -11.78
C VAL A 3 28.75 -24.94 -12.57
N VAL A 4 28.70 -26.24 -12.26
CA VAL A 4 27.78 -27.23 -12.87
C VAL A 4 26.31 -26.99 -12.48
N GLN A 5 26.02 -26.48 -11.28
CA GLN A 5 24.65 -26.13 -10.89
C GLN A 5 24.15 -24.86 -11.60
N ARG A 6 25.05 -23.90 -11.91
CA ARG A 6 24.70 -22.69 -12.68
C ARG A 6 24.31 -23.00 -14.13
N ALA A 7 24.98 -23.97 -14.77
CA ALA A 7 24.68 -24.36 -16.15
C ALA A 7 23.31 -25.05 -16.31
N LYS A 8 22.72 -25.58 -15.23
CA LYS A 8 21.47 -26.36 -15.29
C LYS A 8 20.20 -25.51 -15.30
N LEU A 9 20.28 -24.23 -14.92
CA LEU A 9 19.11 -23.35 -14.81
C LEU A 9 18.94 -22.38 -15.99
N LEU A 10 20.02 -22.07 -16.71
CA LEU A 10 19.98 -21.13 -17.83
C LEU A 10 18.95 -21.54 -18.88
N LEU A 11 18.01 -20.64 -19.17
CA LEU A 11 17.02 -20.85 -20.22
C LEU A 11 17.67 -20.68 -21.60
N PRO A 12 17.17 -21.33 -22.67
CA PRO A 12 17.68 -21.12 -24.01
C PRO A 12 17.64 -19.66 -24.47
N GLU A 13 18.45 -19.31 -25.48
CA GLU A 13 18.28 -18.04 -26.17
C GLU A 13 16.96 -18.03 -26.95
N GLY A 14 16.38 -16.85 -27.12
CA GLY A 14 15.03 -16.62 -27.66
C GLY A 14 13.91 -16.73 -26.62
N THR A 15 14.18 -17.23 -25.40
CA THR A 15 13.14 -17.43 -24.37
C THR A 15 12.46 -16.13 -23.96
N ARG A 16 11.12 -16.21 -23.82
CA ARG A 16 10.26 -15.19 -23.22
C ARG A 16 9.85 -15.69 -21.83
N LEU A 17 10.56 -15.25 -20.80
CA LEU A 17 10.28 -15.63 -19.43
C LEU A 17 9.13 -14.76 -18.88
N VAL A 18 8.03 -15.38 -18.46
CA VAL A 18 6.92 -14.71 -17.80
C VAL A 18 6.89 -15.09 -16.33
N HIS A 19 7.13 -14.12 -15.46
CA HIS A 19 7.00 -14.26 -14.02
C HIS A 19 5.58 -13.90 -13.58
N ILE A 20 4.83 -14.91 -13.13
CA ILE A 20 3.39 -14.81 -12.87
C ILE A 20 2.98 -14.47 -11.43
N GLY A 21 3.95 -14.35 -10.51
CA GLY A 21 3.72 -14.17 -9.08
C GLY A 21 3.58 -15.51 -8.34
N PRO A 22 2.62 -15.67 -7.41
CA PRO A 22 1.53 -14.73 -7.02
C PRO A 22 1.99 -13.50 -6.20
N PRO A 23 1.09 -12.60 -5.78
CA PRO A 23 1.43 -11.55 -4.81
C PRO A 23 2.06 -12.14 -3.53
N LYS A 24 2.91 -11.34 -2.87
CA LYS A 24 3.56 -11.68 -1.58
C LYS A 24 4.60 -12.79 -1.63
N THR A 25 4.93 -13.29 -2.81
CA THR A 25 6.01 -14.27 -3.04
C THR A 25 7.22 -13.62 -3.74
N GLY A 26 7.72 -12.49 -3.23
CA GLY A 26 8.96 -11.86 -3.73
C GLY A 26 8.84 -11.09 -5.06
N THR A 27 7.62 -10.91 -5.59
CA THR A 27 7.38 -10.21 -6.86
C THR A 27 7.94 -8.79 -6.89
N THR A 28 7.72 -8.02 -5.83
CA THR A 28 8.18 -6.63 -5.72
C THR A 28 9.71 -6.51 -5.70
N ALA A 29 10.42 -7.50 -5.13
CA ALA A 29 11.87 -7.54 -5.13
C ALA A 29 12.41 -7.77 -6.54
N VAL A 30 11.92 -8.81 -7.23
CA VAL A 30 12.28 -9.11 -8.63
C VAL A 30 11.98 -7.91 -9.53
N GLN A 31 10.76 -7.39 -9.48
CA GLN A 31 10.30 -6.26 -10.28
C GLN A 31 11.11 -4.99 -10.02
N GLY A 32 11.44 -4.69 -8.75
CA GLY A 32 12.28 -3.56 -8.36
C GLY A 32 13.69 -3.66 -8.92
N ALA A 33 14.37 -4.78 -8.68
CA ALA A 33 15.75 -4.99 -9.12
C ALA A 33 15.88 -4.89 -10.64
N PHE A 34 14.98 -5.53 -11.40
CA PHE A 34 14.99 -5.45 -12.87
C PHE A 34 14.68 -4.05 -13.40
N HIS A 35 13.77 -3.33 -12.74
CA HIS A 35 13.45 -1.96 -13.14
C HIS A 35 14.63 -1.01 -12.91
N ALA A 36 15.25 -1.09 -11.73
CA ALA A 36 16.42 -0.27 -11.37
C ALA A 36 17.63 -0.57 -12.27
N ARG A 37 17.84 -1.83 -12.64
CA ARG A 37 19.00 -2.30 -13.42
C ARG A 37 18.71 -2.50 -14.90
N ARG A 38 17.62 -1.94 -15.42
CA ARG A 38 17.11 -2.20 -16.78
C ARG A 38 18.15 -2.02 -17.89
N ARG A 39 18.99 -0.99 -17.81
CA ARG A 39 20.04 -0.73 -18.80
C ARG A 39 21.16 -1.76 -18.71
N GLU A 40 21.53 -2.16 -17.51
CA GLU A 40 22.59 -3.13 -17.26
C GLU A 40 22.17 -4.54 -17.68
N VAL A 41 20.94 -4.97 -17.37
CA VAL A 41 20.41 -6.25 -17.84
C VAL A 41 20.28 -6.28 -19.37
N LEU A 42 19.91 -5.16 -20.00
CA LEU A 42 19.84 -5.05 -21.45
C LEU A 42 21.22 -5.17 -22.10
N ALA A 43 22.25 -4.55 -21.51
CA ALA A 43 23.64 -4.69 -21.98
C ALA A 43 24.15 -6.15 -21.90
N GLN A 44 23.53 -6.98 -21.06
CA GLN A 44 23.80 -8.43 -20.95
C GLN A 44 22.86 -9.27 -21.82
N GLY A 45 22.13 -8.66 -22.76
CA GLY A 45 21.27 -9.37 -23.71
C GLY A 45 19.89 -9.75 -23.15
N VAL A 46 19.47 -9.17 -22.03
CA VAL A 46 18.16 -9.46 -21.40
C VAL A 46 17.28 -8.21 -21.39
N ARG A 47 16.16 -8.25 -22.12
CA ARG A 47 15.15 -7.20 -22.09
C ARG A 47 14.16 -7.42 -20.95
N TYR A 48 14.07 -6.49 -20.02
CA TYR A 48 12.90 -6.37 -19.15
C TYR A 48 11.79 -5.64 -19.91
N ALA A 49 10.59 -6.20 -20.03
CA ALA A 49 9.50 -5.68 -20.88
C ALA A 49 8.56 -4.71 -20.14
N GLY A 50 8.02 -3.72 -20.87
CA GLY A 50 7.09 -2.70 -20.34
C GLY A 50 7.80 -1.56 -19.60
N ARG A 51 7.22 -0.36 -19.52
CA ARG A 51 7.96 0.86 -19.12
C ARG A 51 8.09 1.09 -17.60
N SER A 52 7.21 0.49 -16.81
CA SER A 52 7.09 0.67 -15.37
C SER A 52 7.82 -0.44 -14.58
N ARG A 53 7.78 -0.36 -13.25
CA ARG A 53 8.30 -1.41 -12.35
C ARG A 53 7.57 -2.74 -12.52
N HIS A 54 6.33 -2.74 -13.00
CA HIS A 54 5.58 -3.95 -13.38
C HIS A 54 4.52 -3.59 -14.42
N SER A 55 4.08 -4.56 -15.21
CA SER A 55 3.16 -4.34 -16.35
C SER A 55 1.67 -4.54 -16.00
N GLY A 56 1.28 -4.19 -14.78
CA GLY A 56 -0.01 -4.63 -14.23
C GLY A 56 -1.24 -4.20 -15.02
N ALA A 57 -1.30 -2.97 -15.53
CA ALA A 57 -2.44 -2.51 -16.31
C ALA A 57 -2.62 -3.25 -17.65
N ALA A 58 -1.53 -3.70 -18.28
CA ALA A 58 -1.59 -4.50 -19.49
C ALA A 58 -2.13 -5.91 -19.19
N VAL A 59 -1.69 -6.51 -18.08
CA VAL A 59 -2.16 -7.84 -17.66
C VAL A 59 -3.62 -7.82 -17.22
N LEU A 60 -4.05 -6.78 -16.51
CA LEU A 60 -5.46 -6.57 -16.15
C LEU A 60 -6.34 -6.41 -17.40
N ALA A 61 -5.84 -5.76 -18.46
CA ALA A 61 -6.56 -5.62 -19.72
C ALA A 61 -6.85 -7.00 -20.36
N VAL A 62 -5.81 -7.82 -20.59
CA VAL A 62 -5.98 -9.15 -21.22
C VAL A 62 -6.70 -10.14 -20.31
N GLY A 63 -6.53 -10.01 -18.99
CA GLY A 63 -7.24 -10.79 -17.98
C GLY A 63 -8.70 -10.37 -17.80
N GLY A 64 -9.16 -9.28 -18.44
CA GLY A 64 -10.54 -8.81 -18.33
C GLY A 64 -10.90 -8.33 -16.93
N ARG A 65 -9.93 -7.82 -16.16
CA ARG A 65 -10.15 -7.38 -14.77
C ARG A 65 -10.08 -5.87 -14.62
N PRO A 66 -10.97 -5.26 -13.82
CA PRO A 66 -10.94 -3.82 -13.58
C PRO A 66 -9.66 -3.41 -12.87
N SER A 67 -9.18 -2.19 -13.15
CA SER A 67 -8.09 -1.61 -12.36
C SER A 67 -8.62 -1.11 -11.02
N PHE A 68 -7.89 -1.36 -9.94
CA PHE A 68 -8.23 -0.85 -8.59
C PHE A 68 -8.36 0.69 -8.52
N GLN A 69 -7.78 1.42 -9.48
CA GLN A 69 -7.73 2.88 -9.51
C GLN A 69 -8.94 3.55 -10.16
N ARG A 70 -9.79 2.80 -10.87
CA ARG A 70 -10.94 3.37 -11.59
C ARG A 70 -12.17 2.49 -11.40
N ASP A 71 -13.31 3.12 -11.15
CA ASP A 71 -14.66 2.53 -11.31
C ASP A 71 -15.02 2.25 -12.79
N SER A 72 -14.01 2.16 -13.65
CA SER A 72 -14.15 1.76 -15.05
C SER A 72 -13.75 0.30 -15.17
N GLY A 73 -14.32 -0.41 -16.16
CA GLY A 73 -13.94 -1.79 -16.47
C GLY A 73 -12.45 -2.00 -16.77
N PRO A 74 -12.09 -3.14 -17.36
CA PRO A 74 -10.68 -3.46 -17.61
C PRO A 74 -9.94 -2.35 -18.36
N PRO A 75 -8.64 -2.13 -18.09
CA PRO A 75 -7.86 -1.17 -18.85
C PRO A 75 -7.93 -1.45 -20.37
N PRO A 76 -7.72 -0.44 -21.24
CA PRO A 76 -7.84 -0.63 -22.67
C PRO A 76 -6.88 -1.71 -23.20
N MET A 77 -7.39 -2.62 -24.04
CA MET A 77 -6.62 -3.73 -24.65
C MET A 77 -5.35 -3.29 -25.40
N ARG A 78 -5.28 -2.05 -25.89
CA ARG A 78 -4.06 -1.50 -26.50
C ARG A 78 -2.84 -1.63 -25.59
N ARG A 79 -3.02 -1.47 -24.26
CA ARG A 79 -1.92 -1.61 -23.29
C ARG A 79 -1.31 -3.02 -23.31
N TRP A 80 -2.14 -4.04 -23.49
CA TRP A 80 -1.67 -5.42 -23.68
C TRP A 80 -1.02 -5.61 -25.05
N ASN A 81 -1.68 -5.17 -26.12
CA ASN A 81 -1.20 -5.35 -27.48
C ASN A 81 0.18 -4.70 -27.71
N ASP A 82 0.41 -3.52 -27.14
CA ASP A 82 1.68 -2.80 -27.20
C ASP A 82 2.80 -3.60 -26.50
N LEU A 83 2.50 -4.11 -25.29
CA LEU A 83 3.43 -4.91 -24.49
C LEU A 83 3.75 -6.25 -25.15
N ALA A 84 2.74 -6.99 -25.61
CA ALA A 84 2.93 -8.24 -26.34
C ALA A 84 3.71 -8.00 -27.65
N GLY A 85 3.44 -6.89 -28.33
CA GLY A 85 4.22 -6.42 -29.47
C GLY A 85 5.70 -6.17 -29.14
N GLU A 86 5.99 -5.51 -28.01
CA GLU A 86 7.37 -5.33 -27.52
C GLU A 86 8.08 -6.67 -27.32
N VAL A 87 7.43 -7.61 -26.62
CA VAL A 87 7.99 -8.94 -26.34
C VAL A 87 8.24 -9.73 -27.62
N ARG A 88 7.31 -9.70 -28.58
CA ARG A 88 7.45 -10.41 -29.86
C ARG A 88 8.56 -9.85 -30.74
N ARG A 89 8.68 -8.52 -30.83
CA ARG A 89 9.67 -7.84 -31.68
C ARG A 89 11.08 -7.81 -31.09
N SER A 90 11.25 -8.13 -29.81
CA SER A 90 12.54 -8.19 -29.14
C SER A 90 13.50 -9.16 -29.84
N THR A 91 14.71 -8.72 -30.14
CA THR A 91 15.80 -9.51 -30.74
C THR A 91 16.85 -9.93 -29.71
N GLU A 92 16.65 -9.52 -28.45
CA GLU A 92 17.50 -9.82 -27.32
C GLU A 92 17.46 -11.31 -26.98
N ALA A 93 18.59 -11.81 -26.47
CA ALA A 93 18.78 -13.23 -26.17
C ALA A 93 17.66 -13.75 -25.26
N ARG A 94 17.19 -12.97 -24.29
CA ARG A 94 16.02 -13.33 -23.45
C ARG A 94 15.18 -12.11 -23.13
N VAL A 95 13.90 -12.34 -22.86
CA VAL A 95 12.96 -11.30 -22.39
C VAL A 95 12.38 -11.73 -21.05
N LEU A 96 12.29 -10.81 -20.10
CA LEU A 96 11.53 -10.99 -18.87
C LEU A 96 10.30 -10.07 -18.89
N LEU A 97 9.13 -10.66 -18.69
CA LEU A 97 7.89 -9.96 -18.37
C LEU A 97 7.42 -10.40 -16.98
N SER A 98 7.24 -9.47 -16.04
CA SER A 98 6.78 -9.79 -14.69
C SER A 98 5.55 -8.99 -14.30
N SER A 99 4.54 -9.70 -13.77
CA SER A 99 3.36 -9.13 -13.15
C SER A 99 2.63 -10.19 -12.33
N GLU A 100 2.42 -9.91 -11.06
CA GLU A 100 1.68 -10.77 -10.13
C GLU A 100 0.20 -10.95 -10.51
N PHE A 101 -0.35 -10.06 -11.35
CA PHE A 101 -1.71 -10.20 -11.86
C PHE A 101 -1.89 -11.37 -12.84
N PHE A 102 -0.82 -11.99 -13.33
CA PHE A 102 -0.94 -13.22 -14.11
C PHE A 102 -1.46 -14.38 -13.25
N ALA A 103 -1.16 -14.40 -11.95
CA ALA A 103 -1.73 -15.38 -11.02
C ALA A 103 -3.25 -15.24 -10.84
N ASP A 104 -3.87 -14.18 -11.34
CA ASP A 104 -5.32 -13.97 -11.31
C ASP A 104 -6.03 -14.34 -12.60
N VAL A 105 -5.28 -14.62 -13.67
CA VAL A 105 -5.84 -14.87 -14.99
C VAL A 105 -6.65 -16.17 -14.96
N GLU A 106 -7.86 -16.10 -15.50
CA GLU A 106 -8.76 -17.24 -15.68
C GLU A 106 -8.22 -18.19 -16.76
N ALA A 107 -8.45 -19.50 -16.61
CA ALA A 107 -7.85 -20.52 -17.46
C ALA A 107 -8.15 -20.33 -18.96
N ASP A 108 -9.34 -19.85 -19.31
CA ASP A 108 -9.77 -19.56 -20.69
C ASP A 108 -8.99 -18.41 -21.34
N ARG A 109 -8.35 -17.54 -20.55
CA ARG A 109 -7.54 -16.40 -21.04
C ARG A 109 -6.07 -16.74 -21.24
N ILE A 110 -5.55 -17.79 -20.58
CA ILE A 110 -4.14 -18.17 -20.65
C ILE A 110 -3.70 -18.53 -22.08
N PRO A 111 -4.48 -19.28 -22.90
CA PRO A 111 -4.10 -19.58 -24.29
C PRO A 111 -3.83 -18.33 -25.11
N ARG A 112 -4.71 -17.32 -25.04
CA ARG A 112 -4.52 -16.05 -25.73
C ARG A 112 -3.21 -15.37 -25.30
N ILE A 113 -2.93 -15.33 -24.01
CA ILE A 113 -1.70 -14.71 -23.49
C ILE A 113 -0.48 -15.46 -24.02
N ALA A 114 -0.50 -16.79 -24.03
CA ALA A 114 0.58 -17.60 -24.55
C ALA A 114 0.82 -17.35 -26.04
N ASP A 115 -0.23 -17.32 -26.85
CA ASP A 115 -0.14 -17.03 -28.28
C ASP A 115 0.36 -15.61 -28.55
N ASP A 116 -0.16 -14.63 -27.80
CA ASP A 116 0.25 -13.24 -27.92
C ASP A 116 1.74 -13.02 -27.60
N LEU A 117 2.32 -13.82 -26.71
CA LEU A 117 3.73 -13.76 -26.34
C LEU A 117 4.64 -14.70 -27.15
N GLY A 118 4.07 -15.51 -28.04
CA GLY A 118 4.78 -16.53 -28.82
C GLY A 118 5.01 -17.81 -28.01
N ARG A 119 3.96 -18.62 -27.90
CA ARG A 119 3.86 -19.86 -27.12
C ARG A 119 5.11 -20.75 -27.20
N GLU A 120 5.69 -20.91 -28.39
CA GLU A 120 6.85 -21.79 -28.60
C GLU A 120 8.13 -21.34 -27.89
N ARG A 121 8.23 -20.06 -27.54
CA ARG A 121 9.38 -19.47 -26.84
C ARG A 121 9.06 -19.12 -25.40
N LEU A 122 7.82 -19.32 -24.96
CA LEU A 122 7.34 -18.91 -23.66
C LEU A 122 7.84 -19.89 -22.59
N HIS A 123 8.46 -19.36 -21.54
CA HIS A 123 8.75 -20.10 -20.31
C HIS A 123 8.07 -19.37 -19.15
N VAL A 124 7.40 -20.09 -18.27
CA VAL A 124 6.66 -19.52 -17.15
C VAL A 124 7.44 -19.77 -15.86
N VAL A 125 7.56 -18.76 -15.01
CA VAL A 125 8.12 -18.90 -13.67
C VAL A 125 7.13 -18.40 -12.63
N VAL A 126 6.92 -19.21 -11.59
CA VAL A 126 6.10 -18.91 -10.42
C VAL A 126 7.00 -18.95 -9.18
N THR A 127 6.82 -18.02 -8.25
CA THR A 127 7.54 -17.99 -6.97
C THR A 127 6.57 -18.34 -5.84
N LEU A 128 6.94 -19.26 -4.96
CA LEU A 128 6.07 -19.79 -3.90
C LEU A 128 6.61 -19.44 -2.52
N ARG A 129 5.69 -19.26 -1.56
CA ARG A 129 5.96 -19.17 -0.12
C ARG A 129 4.90 -19.97 0.65
N PRO A 130 5.19 -20.40 1.89
CA PRO A 130 4.22 -21.12 2.71
C PRO A 130 2.94 -20.31 2.92
N LEU A 131 1.76 -20.95 2.84
CA LEU A 131 0.47 -20.27 3.04
C LEU A 131 0.40 -19.55 4.39
N SER A 132 0.95 -20.18 5.43
CA SER A 132 1.05 -19.65 6.80
C SER A 132 1.69 -18.25 6.86
N ARG A 133 2.56 -17.91 5.90
CA ARG A 133 3.28 -16.63 5.82
C ARG A 133 2.52 -15.56 5.02
N LEU A 134 1.49 -15.97 4.27
CA LEU A 134 0.76 -15.11 3.34
C LEU A 134 -0.52 -14.54 3.98
N LEU A 135 -1.18 -15.32 4.85
CA LEU A 135 -2.50 -15.01 5.42
C LEU A 135 -2.62 -13.59 6.00
N ALA A 136 -1.77 -13.23 6.97
CA ALA A 136 -1.86 -11.95 7.66
C ALA A 136 -1.63 -10.76 6.71
N SER A 137 -0.65 -10.87 5.81
CA SER A 137 -0.36 -9.81 4.83
C SER A 137 -1.48 -9.67 3.81
N GLN A 138 -2.07 -10.78 3.40
CA GLN A 138 -3.15 -10.81 2.42
C GLN A 138 -4.46 -10.27 3.01
N TRP A 139 -4.78 -10.62 4.25
CA TRP A 139 -5.89 -10.01 4.99
C TRP A 139 -5.71 -8.49 5.15
N GLN A 140 -4.53 -8.02 5.55
CA GLN A 140 -4.23 -6.58 5.63
C GLN A 140 -4.43 -5.85 4.29
N GLN A 141 -4.07 -6.48 3.18
CA GLN A 141 -4.31 -5.90 1.85
C GLN A 141 -5.80 -5.83 1.52
N TYR A 142 -6.57 -6.86 1.87
CA TYR A 142 -8.02 -6.84 1.67
C TYR A 142 -8.71 -5.80 2.56
N VAL A 143 -8.29 -5.64 3.81
CA VAL A 143 -8.78 -4.57 4.70
C VAL A 143 -8.45 -3.19 4.12
N GLN A 144 -7.21 -2.95 3.66
CA GLN A 144 -6.88 -1.71 2.96
C GLN A 144 -7.73 -1.51 1.69
N SER A 145 -8.16 -2.61 1.05
CA SER A 145 -9.06 -2.63 -0.12
C SER A 145 -10.55 -2.74 0.25
N PHE A 146 -10.94 -2.25 1.43
CA PHE A 146 -12.33 -2.12 1.92
C PHE A 146 -12.98 -3.35 2.56
N MET A 147 -12.24 -4.44 2.79
CA MET A 147 -12.78 -5.59 3.52
C MET A 147 -13.04 -5.24 5.00
N ARG A 148 -14.16 -5.74 5.53
CA ARG A 148 -14.66 -5.44 6.88
C ARG A 148 -14.52 -6.58 7.89
N LEU A 149 -14.34 -7.81 7.41
CA LEU A 149 -14.20 -9.01 8.23
C LEU A 149 -12.99 -8.89 9.16
N SER A 150 -13.16 -9.30 10.42
CA SER A 150 -12.02 -9.47 11.33
C SER A 150 -11.07 -10.55 10.81
N TYR A 151 -9.84 -10.61 11.34
CA TYR A 151 -8.86 -11.58 10.84
C TYR A 151 -9.35 -13.01 11.03
N ASP A 152 -9.83 -13.36 12.23
CA ASP A 152 -10.33 -14.71 12.52
C ASP A 152 -11.56 -15.08 11.67
N ASP A 153 -12.51 -14.16 11.50
CA ASP A 153 -13.70 -14.46 10.69
C ASP A 153 -13.34 -14.65 9.21
N TRP A 154 -12.31 -13.92 8.73
CA TRP A 154 -11.77 -14.11 7.39
C TRP A 154 -11.01 -15.43 7.27
N LEU A 155 -10.20 -15.80 8.26
CA LEU A 155 -9.49 -17.08 8.30
C LEU A 155 -10.48 -18.24 8.25
N ASP A 156 -11.52 -18.20 9.08
CA ASP A 156 -12.54 -19.25 9.12
C ASP A 156 -13.27 -19.34 7.77
N ALA A 157 -13.70 -18.19 7.24
CA ALA A 157 -14.38 -18.14 5.94
C ALA A 157 -13.53 -18.63 4.76
N VAL A 158 -12.20 -18.44 4.80
CA VAL A 158 -11.29 -18.83 3.71
C VAL A 158 -10.77 -20.26 3.85
N LEU A 159 -10.47 -20.71 5.06
CA LEU A 159 -9.84 -22.01 5.32
C LEU A 159 -10.86 -23.14 5.56
N ASN A 160 -12.02 -22.80 6.11
CA ASN A 160 -13.08 -23.76 6.47
C ASN A 160 -14.37 -23.55 5.65
N GLY A 161 -14.58 -22.34 5.10
CA GLY A 161 -15.72 -22.01 4.27
C GLY A 161 -15.58 -22.44 2.80
N PRO A 162 -16.67 -22.36 2.01
CA PRO A 162 -16.61 -22.64 0.58
C PRO A 162 -15.67 -21.65 -0.13
N PRO A 163 -14.79 -22.12 -1.04
CA PRO A 163 -13.84 -21.26 -1.72
C PRO A 163 -14.58 -20.20 -2.53
N GLY A 164 -14.03 -18.99 -2.54
CA GLY A 164 -14.49 -17.93 -3.44
C GLY A 164 -15.50 -16.94 -2.86
N LYS A 165 -16.08 -17.21 -1.68
CA LYS A 165 -17.20 -16.42 -1.13
C LYS A 165 -16.82 -15.01 -0.68
N VAL A 166 -15.75 -14.86 0.11
CA VAL A 166 -15.35 -13.56 0.71
C VAL A 166 -14.22 -12.89 -0.06
N THR A 167 -13.25 -13.67 -0.53
CA THR A 167 -12.08 -13.19 -1.27
C THR A 167 -11.84 -14.09 -2.49
N PRO A 168 -12.59 -13.90 -3.59
CA PRO A 168 -12.63 -14.82 -4.73
C PRO A 168 -11.30 -15.06 -5.42
N THR A 169 -10.36 -14.14 -5.25
CA THR A 169 -9.03 -14.22 -5.86
C THR A 169 -8.01 -14.93 -4.98
N PHE A 170 -8.30 -15.17 -3.70
CA PHE A 170 -7.32 -15.75 -2.76
C PHE A 170 -6.86 -17.12 -3.23
N TRP A 171 -7.77 -18.10 -3.29
CA TRP A 171 -7.43 -19.46 -3.68
C TRP A 171 -6.99 -19.58 -5.13
N ARG A 172 -7.53 -18.78 -6.04
CA ARG A 172 -7.04 -18.71 -7.42
C ARG A 172 -5.54 -18.41 -7.50
N ARG A 173 -5.05 -17.52 -6.64
CA ARG A 173 -3.63 -17.14 -6.57
C ARG A 173 -2.79 -18.11 -5.73
N HIS A 174 -3.38 -18.71 -4.69
CA HIS A 174 -2.63 -19.37 -3.60
C HIS A 174 -2.84 -20.89 -3.51
N ARG A 175 -3.79 -21.47 -4.26
CA ARG A 175 -3.75 -22.87 -4.66
C ARG A 175 -2.62 -23.03 -5.67
N HIS A 176 -1.40 -23.11 -5.15
CA HIS A 176 -0.18 -23.12 -5.96
C HIS A 176 -0.18 -24.31 -6.92
N ASP A 177 -0.73 -25.45 -6.49
CA ASP A 177 -0.97 -26.62 -7.33
C ASP A 177 -1.87 -26.30 -8.52
N GLU A 178 -3.02 -25.68 -8.29
CA GLU A 178 -3.98 -25.31 -9.34
C GLU A 178 -3.47 -24.17 -10.24
N LEU A 179 -2.69 -23.24 -9.68
CA LEU A 179 -2.01 -22.17 -10.43
C LEU A 179 -0.95 -22.77 -11.37
N ILE A 180 -0.17 -23.72 -10.89
CA ILE A 180 0.82 -24.44 -11.69
C ILE A 180 0.13 -25.24 -12.79
N GLU A 181 -0.85 -26.05 -12.41
CA GLU A 181 -1.61 -26.91 -13.32
C GLU A 181 -2.21 -26.12 -14.49
N ARG A 182 -2.90 -25.01 -14.23
CA ARG A 182 -3.58 -24.24 -15.30
C ARG A 182 -2.62 -23.58 -16.29
N TRP A 183 -1.43 -23.17 -15.83
CA TRP A 183 -0.42 -22.59 -16.74
C TRP A 183 0.33 -23.70 -17.48
N ALA A 184 0.73 -24.76 -16.78
CA ALA A 184 1.41 -25.93 -17.37
C ALA A 184 0.54 -26.62 -18.43
N ALA A 185 -0.79 -26.66 -18.27
CA ALA A 185 -1.72 -27.18 -19.28
C ALA A 185 -1.65 -26.43 -20.63
N VAL A 186 -1.15 -25.19 -20.64
CA VAL A 186 -1.08 -24.34 -21.84
C VAL A 186 0.34 -24.28 -22.41
N VAL A 187 1.37 -24.21 -21.55
CA VAL A 187 2.77 -24.03 -21.99
C VAL A 187 3.60 -25.32 -21.97
N GLY A 188 3.10 -26.38 -21.34
CA GLY A 188 3.84 -27.61 -21.06
C GLY A 188 4.61 -27.53 -19.72
N PRO A 189 4.63 -28.61 -18.90
CA PRO A 189 5.35 -28.62 -17.63
C PRO A 189 6.86 -28.38 -17.78
N GLU A 190 7.45 -28.79 -18.90
CA GLU A 190 8.86 -28.60 -19.22
C GLU A 190 9.25 -27.12 -19.44
N ARG A 191 8.26 -26.27 -19.77
CA ARG A 191 8.41 -24.81 -19.93
C ARG A 191 7.92 -24.06 -18.70
N MET A 192 7.84 -24.73 -17.55
CA MET A 192 7.46 -24.13 -16.27
C MET A 192 8.53 -24.33 -15.20
N SER A 193 8.81 -23.28 -14.44
CA SER A 193 9.70 -23.32 -13.27
C SER A 193 9.00 -22.80 -12.03
N VAL A 194 9.20 -23.52 -10.92
CA VAL A 194 8.68 -23.21 -9.60
C VAL A 194 9.86 -22.84 -8.72
N VAL A 195 9.89 -21.62 -8.22
CA VAL A 195 10.92 -21.14 -7.29
C VAL A 195 10.33 -21.09 -5.89
N VAL A 196 10.80 -21.95 -5.00
CA VAL A 196 10.42 -21.89 -3.59
C VAL A 196 11.36 -20.93 -2.88
N ILE A 197 10.79 -19.86 -2.33
CA ILE A 197 11.56 -18.81 -1.67
C ILE A 197 12.07 -19.33 -0.33
N ASP A 198 13.37 -19.18 -0.15
CA ASP A 198 14.03 -19.33 1.14
C ASP A 198 13.79 -18.06 1.98
N GLU A 199 13.25 -18.22 3.19
CA GLU A 199 12.94 -17.08 4.05
C GLU A 199 14.16 -16.54 4.78
N ASP A 200 15.20 -17.34 4.93
CA ASP A 200 16.45 -16.95 5.58
C ASP A 200 17.44 -16.31 4.58
N ASP A 201 17.16 -16.43 3.29
CA ASP A 201 17.97 -15.90 2.19
C ASP A 201 17.13 -15.07 1.22
N HIS A 202 16.85 -13.82 1.61
CA HIS A 202 16.02 -12.90 0.84
C HIS A 202 16.56 -12.58 -0.58
N ASP A 203 17.85 -12.78 -0.82
CA ASP A 203 18.49 -12.54 -2.12
C ASP A 203 18.44 -13.78 -3.04
N GLN A 204 18.03 -14.94 -2.52
CA GLN A 204 17.94 -16.21 -3.27
C GLN A 204 17.13 -16.06 -4.56
N VAL A 205 15.97 -15.40 -4.48
CA VAL A 205 15.11 -15.20 -5.65
C VAL A 205 15.81 -14.39 -6.75
N LEU A 206 16.56 -13.34 -6.39
CA LEU A 206 17.28 -12.53 -7.38
C LEU A 206 18.38 -13.34 -8.06
N ARG A 207 19.15 -14.11 -7.29
CA ARG A 207 20.20 -14.99 -7.83
C ARG A 207 19.63 -16.09 -8.73
N VAL A 208 18.43 -16.61 -8.44
CA VAL A 208 17.74 -17.56 -9.32
C VAL A 208 17.38 -16.89 -10.65
N PHE A 209 16.83 -15.68 -10.63
CA PHE A 209 16.52 -14.95 -11.86
C PHE A 209 17.76 -14.60 -12.69
N GLU A 210 18.88 -14.26 -12.04
CA GLU A 210 20.16 -14.09 -12.74
C GLU A 210 20.57 -15.36 -13.47
N GLN A 211 20.45 -16.52 -12.81
CA GLN A 211 20.80 -17.82 -13.40
C GLN A 211 19.87 -18.22 -14.55
N LEU A 212 18.55 -18.06 -14.40
CA LEU A 212 17.57 -18.36 -15.45
C LEU A 212 17.82 -17.54 -16.71
N LEU A 213 18.26 -16.28 -16.56
CA LEU A 213 18.41 -15.32 -17.66
C LEU A 213 19.86 -15.18 -18.16
N GLY A 214 20.83 -15.81 -17.50
CA GLY A 214 22.24 -15.73 -17.87
C GLY A 214 22.91 -14.40 -17.53
N LEU A 215 22.41 -13.71 -16.50
CA LEU A 215 23.03 -12.49 -15.99
C LEU A 215 24.26 -12.82 -15.14
N ARG A 216 25.23 -11.91 -15.11
CA ARG A 216 26.35 -11.97 -14.16
C ARG A 216 25.79 -11.92 -12.73
N ALA A 217 26.35 -12.75 -11.85
CA ALA A 217 25.95 -12.79 -10.45
C ALA A 217 26.16 -11.42 -9.77
N GLY A 218 25.17 -10.94 -9.03
CA GLY A 218 25.19 -9.63 -8.36
C GLY A 218 24.82 -8.44 -9.26
N THR A 219 24.31 -8.69 -10.47
CA THR A 219 23.70 -7.65 -11.32
C THR A 219 22.41 -7.13 -10.67
N LEU A 220 21.60 -8.03 -10.12
CA LEU A 220 20.35 -7.70 -9.44
C LEU A 220 20.62 -7.47 -7.96
N VAL A 221 20.23 -6.30 -7.47
CA VAL A 221 20.34 -5.92 -6.06
C VAL A 221 18.94 -5.59 -5.55
N ALA A 222 18.63 -6.03 -4.34
CA ALA A 222 17.37 -5.69 -3.70
C ALA A 222 17.29 -4.17 -3.48
N GLU A 223 16.15 -3.59 -3.84
CA GLU A 223 15.86 -2.18 -3.58
C GLU A 223 15.12 -2.06 -2.24
N ASP A 224 15.57 -1.15 -1.38
CA ASP A 224 14.92 -0.85 -0.11
C ASP A 224 13.56 -0.16 -0.36
N ASP A 225 12.48 -0.94 -0.38
CA ASP A 225 11.14 -0.40 -0.52
C ASP A 225 10.53 -0.05 0.84
N VAL A 226 11.02 1.05 1.42
CA VAL A 226 10.52 1.59 2.70
C VAL A 226 9.02 1.91 2.65
N THR A 227 8.45 2.07 1.45
CA THR A 227 7.02 2.44 1.28
C THR A 227 6.05 1.29 1.52
N ASN A 228 6.53 0.05 1.63
CA ASN A 228 5.68 -1.14 1.68
C ASN A 228 5.76 -1.91 3.01
N ARG A 229 6.02 -1.22 4.12
CA ARG A 229 5.96 -1.87 5.44
C ARG A 229 4.54 -2.40 5.73
N SER A 230 4.48 -3.57 6.35
CA SER A 230 3.23 -4.07 6.94
C SER A 230 2.77 -3.13 8.06
N MET A 231 1.45 -3.03 8.23
CA MET A 231 0.84 -2.27 9.32
C MET A 231 1.00 -3.05 10.63
N THR A 232 0.94 -2.34 11.77
CA THR A 232 0.74 -2.97 13.08
C THR A 232 -0.72 -3.40 13.26
N LEU A 233 -1.01 -4.19 14.28
CA LEU A 233 -2.38 -4.66 14.57
C LEU A 233 -3.32 -3.47 14.79
N ALA A 234 -2.90 -2.49 15.58
CA ALA A 234 -3.67 -1.27 15.82
C ALA A 234 -3.88 -0.48 14.53
N GLU A 235 -2.84 -0.31 13.70
CA GLU A 235 -2.96 0.43 12.44
C GLU A 235 -4.00 -0.19 11.52
N ILE A 236 -3.96 -1.50 11.29
CA ILE A 236 -4.90 -2.15 10.37
C ILE A 236 -6.32 -2.23 10.93
N GLU A 237 -6.48 -2.40 12.24
CA GLU A 237 -7.80 -2.43 12.87
C GLU A 237 -8.46 -1.04 12.90
N ALA A 238 -7.68 0.05 12.97
CA ALA A 238 -8.19 1.40 12.74
C ALA A 238 -8.73 1.55 11.30
N VAL A 239 -8.03 1.02 10.30
CA VAL A 239 -8.52 0.96 8.92
C VAL A 239 -9.80 0.13 8.83
N ARG A 240 -9.86 -1.06 9.43
CA ARG A 240 -11.05 -1.92 9.41
C ARG A 240 -12.25 -1.26 10.08
N ALA A 241 -12.05 -0.58 11.20
CA ALA A 241 -13.09 0.17 11.88
C ALA A 241 -13.61 1.32 11.00
N PHE A 242 -12.73 2.01 10.29
CA PHE A 242 -13.13 3.00 9.30
C PHE A 242 -13.91 2.38 8.14
N ASN A 243 -13.56 1.18 7.66
CA ASN A 243 -14.34 0.50 6.61
C ASN A 243 -15.78 0.24 7.05
N ASN A 244 -15.98 -0.21 8.28
CA ASN A 244 -17.31 -0.38 8.87
C ASN A 244 -18.05 0.95 8.94
N ALA A 245 -17.43 1.97 9.51
CA ALA A 245 -18.07 3.27 9.67
C ALA A 245 -18.39 3.95 8.32
N PHE A 246 -17.51 3.80 7.31
CA PHE A 246 -17.69 4.31 5.95
C PHE A 246 -18.83 3.61 5.22
N TRP A 247 -18.94 2.29 5.38
CA TRP A 247 -20.06 1.49 4.88
C TRP A 247 -21.39 1.90 5.53
N ASP A 248 -21.42 1.99 6.86
CA ASP A 248 -22.62 2.35 7.62
C ASP A 248 -23.12 3.77 7.29
N ALA A 249 -22.21 4.67 6.91
CA ALA A 249 -22.53 6.01 6.46
C ALA A 249 -23.14 6.08 5.05
N GLY A 250 -23.16 4.96 4.29
CA GLY A 250 -23.71 4.89 2.94
C GLY A 250 -22.78 5.40 1.83
N LEU A 251 -21.48 5.55 2.13
CA LEU A 251 -20.46 6.00 1.17
C LEU A 251 -20.04 4.87 0.22
N ARG A 252 -19.38 5.23 -0.90
CA ARG A 252 -19.10 4.32 -2.04
C ARG A 252 -17.60 4.08 -2.27
N ASN A 253 -17.26 2.98 -2.93
CA ASN A 253 -15.90 2.43 -3.07
C ASN A 253 -14.88 3.33 -3.80
N ALA A 254 -15.23 4.07 -4.86
CA ALA A 254 -14.26 4.93 -5.55
C ALA A 254 -13.62 5.99 -4.63
N LEU A 255 -14.44 6.61 -3.79
CA LEU A 255 -13.95 7.59 -2.80
C LEU A 255 -13.06 6.90 -1.78
N TYR A 256 -13.47 5.71 -1.33
CA TYR A 256 -12.70 4.92 -0.37
C TYR A 256 -11.29 4.62 -0.88
N HIS A 257 -11.15 4.09 -2.10
CA HIS A 257 -9.82 3.72 -2.60
C HIS A 257 -8.88 4.93 -2.63
N ARG A 258 -9.39 6.11 -3.01
CA ARG A 258 -8.60 7.34 -3.05
C ARG A 258 -8.18 7.82 -1.65
N VAL A 259 -9.14 7.89 -0.74
CA VAL A 259 -8.91 8.37 0.62
C VAL A 259 -8.04 7.41 1.42
N MET A 260 -8.26 6.11 1.27
CA MET A 260 -7.53 5.09 2.01
C MET A 260 -6.13 4.87 1.45
N HIS A 261 -6.00 4.49 0.17
CA HIS A 261 -4.70 4.09 -0.37
C HIS A 261 -3.75 5.27 -0.55
N PHE A 262 -4.23 6.43 -1.02
CA PHE A 262 -3.38 7.60 -1.24
C PHE A 262 -3.32 8.55 -0.03
N GLY A 263 -4.18 8.34 0.96
CA GLY A 263 -4.26 9.16 2.17
C GLY A 263 -3.93 8.36 3.42
N ALA A 264 -4.96 7.91 4.13
CA ALA A 264 -4.86 7.29 5.45
C ALA A 264 -3.74 6.22 5.55
N ALA A 265 -3.79 5.18 4.71
CA ALA A 265 -2.83 4.08 4.78
C ALA A 265 -1.40 4.52 4.43
N ALA A 266 -1.24 5.41 3.46
CA ALA A 266 0.07 5.94 3.06
C ALA A 266 0.71 6.75 4.20
N TYR A 267 -0.06 7.60 4.87
CA TYR A 267 0.42 8.42 5.98
C TYR A 267 0.68 7.59 7.25
N MET A 268 -0.18 6.63 7.55
CA MET A 268 0.06 5.70 8.66
C MET A 268 1.37 4.94 8.45
N LYS A 269 1.65 4.45 7.24
CA LYS A 269 2.90 3.75 6.90
C LYS A 269 4.17 4.61 7.04
N GLN A 270 4.06 5.93 7.07
CA GLN A 270 5.20 6.83 7.34
C GLN A 270 5.58 6.90 8.82
N ARG A 271 4.71 6.45 9.75
CA ARG A 271 5.11 6.25 11.15
C ARG A 271 6.25 5.24 11.23
N GLN A 272 7.09 5.44 12.24
CA GLN A 272 7.96 4.41 12.78
C GLN A 272 7.24 3.77 13.98
N PRO A 273 6.74 2.53 13.86
CA PRO A 273 6.15 1.83 15.00
C PRO A 273 7.15 1.70 16.14
N LYS A 274 6.70 1.89 17.38
CA LYS A 274 7.53 1.69 18.57
C LYS A 274 7.93 0.21 18.71
N PRO A 275 9.10 -0.08 19.29
CA PRO A 275 9.45 -1.46 19.67
C PRO A 275 8.35 -2.06 20.53
N GLY A 276 7.87 -3.26 20.17
CA GLY A 276 6.81 -3.96 20.89
C GLY A 276 5.38 -3.62 20.46
N GLU A 277 5.15 -2.71 19.49
CA GLU A 277 3.81 -2.57 18.89
C GLU A 277 3.35 -3.91 18.28
N PRO A 278 2.19 -4.46 18.71
CA PRO A 278 1.75 -5.77 18.27
C PRO A 278 1.61 -5.86 16.74
N ARG A 279 2.09 -6.96 16.18
CA ARG A 279 1.83 -7.34 14.80
C ARG A 279 0.62 -8.24 14.74
N ILE A 280 0.11 -8.46 13.53
CA ILE A 280 -0.96 -9.43 13.30
C ILE A 280 -0.35 -10.82 13.49
N GLU A 281 -0.88 -11.59 14.44
CA GLU A 281 -0.50 -12.97 14.67
C GLU A 281 -1.60 -13.91 14.21
N THR A 282 -1.21 -15.03 13.61
CA THR A 282 -2.15 -16.05 13.12
C THR A 282 -2.39 -17.09 14.21
N PRO A 283 -3.65 -17.41 14.57
CA PRO A 283 -3.97 -18.49 15.51
C PRO A 283 -3.43 -19.85 15.07
N GLN A 284 -3.11 -20.72 16.04
CA GLN A 284 -2.51 -22.02 15.76
C GLN A 284 -3.40 -22.88 14.85
N TRP A 285 -4.70 -22.93 15.09
CA TRP A 285 -5.64 -23.71 14.27
C TRP A 285 -5.57 -23.33 12.78
N ALA A 286 -5.36 -22.05 12.46
CA ALA A 286 -5.28 -21.56 11.09
C ALA A 286 -3.90 -21.86 10.46
N LEU A 287 -2.84 -21.85 11.27
CA LEU A 287 -1.51 -22.29 10.85
C LEU A 287 -1.51 -23.79 10.53
N ASP A 288 -2.09 -24.61 11.39
CA ASP A 288 -2.21 -26.06 11.21
C ASP A 288 -3.03 -26.37 9.96
N ARG A 289 -4.20 -25.72 9.80
CA ARG A 289 -5.05 -25.87 8.62
C ARG A 289 -4.34 -25.44 7.33
N SER A 290 -3.53 -24.38 7.39
CA SER A 290 -2.70 -23.96 6.25
C SER A 290 -1.63 -24.99 5.90
N GLY A 291 -1.04 -25.67 6.90
CA GLY A 291 -0.09 -26.75 6.71
C GLY A 291 -0.70 -27.99 6.07
N GLU A 292 -1.93 -28.35 6.44
CA GLU A 292 -2.70 -29.42 5.77
C GLU A 292 -2.89 -29.14 4.28
N ILE A 293 -3.39 -27.95 3.94
CA ILE A 293 -3.59 -27.54 2.55
C ILE A 293 -2.24 -27.47 1.82
N ALA A 294 -1.19 -26.98 2.47
CA ALA A 294 0.15 -26.97 1.88
C ALA A 294 0.67 -28.37 1.53
N ARG A 295 0.46 -29.36 2.40
CA ARG A 295 0.80 -30.77 2.11
C ARG A 295 0.03 -31.31 0.92
N GLU A 296 -1.27 -31.00 0.80
CA GLU A 296 -2.06 -31.36 -0.39
C GLU A 296 -1.47 -30.75 -1.67
N MET A 297 -1.11 -29.46 -1.63
CA MET A 297 -0.50 -28.78 -2.78
C MET A 297 0.85 -29.38 -3.15
N VAL A 298 1.73 -29.63 -2.18
CA VAL A 298 3.06 -30.22 -2.41
C VAL A 298 2.94 -31.61 -3.03
N ALA A 299 2.02 -32.45 -2.54
CA ALA A 299 1.76 -33.77 -3.10
C ALA A 299 1.31 -33.75 -4.58
N ARG A 300 0.65 -32.67 -5.02
CA ARG A 300 0.24 -32.47 -6.43
C ARG A 300 1.32 -31.82 -7.28
N ILE A 301 2.12 -30.91 -6.70
CA ILE A 301 3.21 -30.22 -7.42
C ILE A 301 4.40 -31.15 -7.67
N ALA A 302 4.80 -31.95 -6.68
CA ALA A 302 5.99 -32.81 -6.79
C ALA A 302 6.02 -33.71 -8.04
N PRO A 303 4.93 -34.44 -8.41
CA PRO A 303 4.90 -35.27 -9.60
C PRO A 303 4.52 -34.53 -10.90
N SER A 304 4.32 -33.20 -10.87
CA SER A 304 3.76 -32.44 -12.02
C SER A 304 4.70 -32.31 -13.23
N GLY A 305 5.97 -32.70 -13.10
CA GLY A 305 6.98 -32.60 -14.16
C GLY A 305 7.56 -31.19 -14.36
N VAL A 306 7.11 -30.19 -13.61
CA VAL A 306 7.67 -28.84 -13.65
C VAL A 306 9.07 -28.79 -13.02
N ARG A 307 9.88 -27.81 -13.42
CA ARG A 307 11.21 -27.60 -12.85
C ARG A 307 11.10 -26.93 -11.47
N ILE A 308 11.36 -27.67 -10.40
CA ILE A 308 11.40 -27.13 -9.02
C ILE A 308 12.80 -26.60 -8.70
N ILE A 309 12.88 -25.39 -8.15
CA ILE A 309 14.08 -24.68 -7.72
C ILE A 309 13.91 -24.31 -6.24
N GLY A 310 14.74 -24.86 -5.37
CA GLY A 310 14.58 -24.76 -3.92
C GLY A 310 13.99 -26.04 -3.31
N ASP A 311 13.66 -25.98 -2.02
CA ASP A 311 13.05 -27.09 -1.29
C ASP A 311 11.53 -26.95 -1.29
N LEU A 312 10.81 -27.91 -1.89
CA LEU A 312 9.36 -27.90 -1.93
C LEU A 312 8.73 -28.19 -0.57
N GLU A 313 9.41 -28.94 0.29
CA GLU A 313 8.91 -29.26 1.64
C GLU A 313 8.89 -28.03 2.55
N ALA A 314 9.69 -27.00 2.25
CA ALA A 314 9.64 -25.73 2.96
C ALA A 314 8.23 -25.09 2.95
N LEU A 315 7.38 -25.41 1.95
CA LEU A 315 6.00 -24.92 1.89
C LEU A 315 5.09 -25.51 2.97
N THR A 316 5.44 -26.67 3.54
CA THR A 316 4.63 -27.39 4.52
C THR A 316 4.94 -27.00 5.98
N VAL A 317 5.93 -26.13 6.19
CA VAL A 317 6.35 -25.69 7.53
C VAL A 317 5.22 -24.95 8.24
N VAL A 318 4.84 -25.47 9.40
CA VAL A 318 3.84 -24.87 10.30
C VAL A 318 4.58 -24.23 11.49
N PRO A 319 4.63 -22.90 11.57
CA PRO A 319 5.22 -22.24 12.73
C PRO A 319 4.31 -22.35 13.97
N ALA A 320 4.87 -22.18 15.15
CA ALA A 320 4.10 -21.99 16.38
C ALA A 320 3.53 -20.56 16.45
N SER A 321 2.27 -20.44 16.83
CA SER A 321 1.63 -19.16 17.11
C SER A 321 2.17 -18.55 18.41
N GLY A 322 2.31 -17.23 18.44
CA GLY A 322 2.61 -16.47 19.66
C GLY A 322 1.39 -16.22 20.55
N LEU A 323 0.18 -16.53 20.05
CA LEU A 323 -1.07 -16.28 20.76
C LEU A 323 -1.30 -17.32 21.88
N SER A 324 -1.65 -16.83 23.06
CA SER A 324 -2.03 -17.65 24.21
C SER A 324 -3.53 -17.97 24.18
N GLY A 325 -3.91 -19.10 23.59
CA GLY A 325 -5.31 -19.55 23.46
C GLY A 325 -6.12 -18.78 22.40
N ASP A 326 -7.42 -19.07 22.30
CA ASP A 326 -8.31 -18.53 21.25
C ASP A 326 -8.82 -17.09 21.52
N ARG A 327 -8.28 -16.42 22.54
CA ARG A 327 -8.83 -15.15 23.00
C ARG A 327 -8.30 -14.00 22.14
N LYS A 328 -9.20 -13.39 21.35
CA LYS A 328 -8.94 -12.14 20.61
C LYS A 328 -8.51 -11.04 21.60
N PRO A 329 -7.27 -10.50 21.54
CA PRO A 329 -6.92 -9.37 22.36
C PRO A 329 -7.79 -8.16 21.98
N GLY A 330 -8.26 -7.42 22.97
CA GLY A 330 -8.89 -6.12 22.73
C GLY A 330 -7.92 -5.21 21.98
N VAL A 331 -8.39 -4.53 20.93
CA VAL A 331 -7.51 -3.71 20.09
C VAL A 331 -7.54 -2.26 20.58
N CYS A 332 -6.44 -1.84 21.19
CA CYS A 332 -6.18 -0.45 21.52
C CYS A 332 -5.61 0.29 20.30
N ILE A 333 -6.17 1.46 19.96
CA ILE A 333 -5.62 2.36 18.94
C ILE A 333 -4.88 3.52 19.62
N PRO A 334 -3.55 3.57 19.55
CA PRO A 334 -2.78 4.75 19.93
C PRO A 334 -3.27 6.03 19.22
N PRO A 335 -3.39 7.17 19.93
CA PRO A 335 -3.87 8.44 19.36
C PRO A 335 -3.08 8.90 18.13
N ASP A 336 -1.78 8.62 18.08
CA ASP A 336 -0.90 8.98 16.97
C ASP A 336 -1.18 8.15 15.68
N ILE A 337 -1.82 6.98 15.78
CA ILE A 337 -2.34 6.24 14.61
C ILE A 337 -3.57 6.97 14.05
N SER A 338 -4.53 7.28 14.93
CA SER A 338 -5.76 8.01 14.57
C SER A 338 -5.43 9.36 13.93
N ALA A 339 -4.48 10.08 14.52
CA ALA A 339 -3.88 11.30 13.99
C ALA A 339 -3.32 11.15 12.57
N ALA A 340 -2.47 10.14 12.35
CA ALA A 340 -1.86 9.90 11.04
C ALA A 340 -2.92 9.55 9.97
N MET A 341 -3.90 8.74 10.36
CA MET A 341 -5.05 8.39 9.52
C MET A 341 -5.82 9.65 9.10
N ALA A 342 -6.29 10.43 10.08
CA ALA A 342 -7.02 11.67 9.88
C ALA A 342 -6.25 12.68 9.00
N THR A 343 -4.94 12.82 9.24
CA THR A 343 -4.05 13.68 8.46
C THR A 343 -3.99 13.25 7.00
N GLY A 344 -3.80 11.96 6.72
CA GLY A 344 -3.76 11.44 5.36
C GLY A 344 -5.06 11.70 4.59
N ILE A 345 -6.21 11.54 5.25
CA ILE A 345 -7.52 11.87 4.68
C ILE A 345 -7.61 13.37 4.37
N ALA A 346 -7.23 14.24 5.32
CA ALA A 346 -7.29 15.69 5.14
C ALA A 346 -6.43 16.16 3.94
N VAL A 347 -5.21 15.62 3.80
CA VAL A 347 -4.29 16.02 2.71
C VAL A 347 -4.86 15.64 1.34
N VAL A 348 -5.33 14.39 1.17
CA VAL A 348 -5.94 13.97 -0.10
C VAL A 348 -7.19 14.80 -0.42
N SER A 349 -7.94 15.18 0.61
CA SER A 349 -9.11 16.05 0.47
C SER A 349 -8.76 17.50 0.11
N GLY A 350 -7.57 17.98 0.46
CA GLY A 350 -7.07 19.28 0.02
C GLY A 350 -6.69 19.25 -1.46
N ALA A 351 -5.94 18.23 -1.88
CA ALA A 351 -5.52 18.03 -3.28
C ALA A 351 -6.73 17.87 -4.23
N ALA A 352 -7.80 17.25 -3.75
CA ALA A 352 -9.09 17.09 -4.42
C ALA A 352 -9.73 18.34 -5.00
N ARG A 353 -9.54 19.46 -4.30
CA ARG A 353 -10.32 20.69 -4.48
C ARG A 353 -9.67 21.67 -5.46
N GLY A 354 -8.57 21.27 -6.12
CA GLY A 354 -7.93 22.09 -7.15
C GLY A 354 -7.29 23.37 -6.61
N ASP A 355 -6.76 23.34 -5.37
CA ASP A 355 -6.00 24.47 -4.85
C ASP A 355 -4.70 24.61 -5.68
N ALA A 356 -4.66 25.62 -6.56
CA ALA A 356 -3.72 25.73 -7.68
C ALA A 356 -2.23 25.66 -7.28
N ARG A 357 -1.87 25.86 -6.00
CA ARG A 357 -0.49 25.76 -5.53
C ARG A 357 -0.06 24.35 -5.10
N VAL A 358 -0.97 23.38 -4.97
CA VAL A 358 -0.61 21.95 -4.80
C VAL A 358 -0.25 21.33 -6.15
N ASN A 359 -0.93 21.73 -7.23
CA ASN A 359 -0.60 21.28 -8.59
C ASN A 359 0.81 21.72 -9.03
N THR A 360 1.25 22.93 -8.68
CA THR A 360 2.60 23.42 -9.04
C THR A 360 3.73 22.68 -8.30
N LEU A 361 3.45 22.08 -7.14
CA LEU A 361 4.42 21.26 -6.38
C LEU A 361 4.52 19.83 -6.92
N VAL A 362 3.49 19.35 -7.60
CA VAL A 362 3.44 18.05 -8.27
C VAL A 362 4.03 18.13 -9.68
N GLU A 363 3.84 19.26 -10.40
CA GLU A 363 4.35 19.46 -11.76
C GLU A 363 5.87 19.76 -11.84
N ALA A 364 6.46 20.39 -10.83
CA ALA A 364 7.90 20.74 -10.84
C ALA A 364 8.85 19.55 -10.55
N GLY A 365 8.30 18.36 -10.30
CA GLY A 365 9.05 17.14 -9.98
C GLY A 365 9.53 16.31 -11.18
N GLY A 366 9.13 16.67 -12.40
CA GLY A 366 9.52 15.98 -13.63
C GLY A 366 10.62 16.75 -14.36
N ALA A 367 11.87 16.32 -14.19
CA ALA A 367 13.07 16.67 -14.96
C ALA A 367 12.99 17.92 -15.87
N ILE A 368 13.41 19.08 -15.35
CA ILE A 368 13.82 20.24 -16.15
C ILE A 368 15.26 20.59 -15.74
N GLY A 369 16.17 20.55 -16.71
CA GLY A 369 17.54 21.03 -16.59
C GLY A 369 17.57 22.53 -16.30
N LEU A 370 18.54 22.95 -15.49
CA LEU A 370 18.55 24.19 -14.71
C LEU A 370 18.67 25.53 -15.47
N ASP A 371 18.59 25.60 -16.80
CA ASP A 371 18.95 26.82 -17.56
C ASP A 371 17.83 27.49 -18.37
N ALA A 372 16.57 27.14 -18.16
CA ALA A 372 15.48 27.81 -18.87
C ALA A 372 14.27 28.04 -17.96
N ILE A 373 14.09 29.26 -17.46
CA ILE A 373 12.81 30.00 -17.54
C ILE A 373 13.07 31.50 -17.24
N PRO A 374 12.52 32.43 -18.05
CA PRO A 374 12.84 33.86 -18.01
C PRO A 374 12.15 34.64 -16.89
N ARG A 375 12.71 35.80 -16.56
CA ARG A 375 12.11 36.85 -15.71
C ARG A 375 11.04 37.63 -16.49
N ALA A 376 9.77 37.59 -16.04
CA ALA A 376 8.71 38.57 -16.31
C ALA A 376 7.41 38.08 -15.65
N SER A 377 6.44 38.88 -15.19
CA SER A 377 6.27 40.32 -14.97
C SER A 377 4.93 40.44 -14.22
N GLY A 378 4.74 41.49 -13.42
CA GLY A 378 3.61 41.63 -12.52
C GLY A 378 2.27 41.95 -13.22
N ALA A 379 1.20 41.34 -12.71
CA ALA A 379 -0.16 41.88 -12.66
C ALA A 379 -1.02 40.88 -11.85
N GLU A 380 -1.62 41.33 -10.74
CA GLU A 380 -2.72 40.62 -10.06
C GLU A 380 -4.06 41.05 -10.67
N PRO A 381 -4.99 40.11 -10.91
CA PRO A 381 -6.41 40.40 -10.95
C PRO A 381 -7.23 39.53 -9.97
N PRO A 382 -8.45 39.97 -9.63
CA PRO A 382 -8.98 39.95 -8.26
C PRO A 382 -9.89 38.75 -8.00
N GLY A 383 -9.77 38.19 -6.79
CA GLY A 383 -10.59 37.08 -6.32
C GLY A 383 -10.14 36.57 -4.95
N LEU A 384 -9.75 37.48 -4.05
CA LEU A 384 -9.63 37.15 -2.64
C LEU A 384 -11.02 36.83 -2.10
N HIS A 385 -11.14 35.65 -1.48
CA HIS A 385 -12.08 35.22 -0.43
C HIS A 385 -12.75 33.88 -0.75
N ARG A 386 -12.08 32.78 -0.35
CA ARG A 386 -12.63 31.69 0.48
C ARG A 386 -11.60 30.56 0.63
N PHE A 387 -11.09 30.43 1.86
CA PHE A 387 -10.26 29.35 2.44
C PHE A 387 -8.94 29.01 1.71
N GLY A 388 -7.83 29.60 2.18
CA GLY A 388 -6.48 29.25 1.70
C GLY A 388 -5.88 28.05 2.43
N ALA A 389 -5.51 26.99 1.71
CA ALA A 389 -4.82 25.81 2.23
C ALA A 389 -3.32 26.01 2.58
N TYR A 390 -2.91 27.22 2.97
CA TYR A 390 -1.49 27.58 3.13
C TYR A 390 -0.88 27.47 4.53
N PRO A 391 -1.62 27.35 5.66
CA PRO A 391 -0.98 27.12 6.95
C PRO A 391 -0.51 25.66 7.17
N LEU A 392 -1.09 24.68 6.47
CA LEU A 392 -0.89 23.25 6.77
C LEU A 392 0.41 22.65 6.20
N ALA A 393 0.94 23.21 5.12
CA ALA A 393 2.20 22.73 4.52
C ALA A 393 3.45 23.35 5.16
N GLY A 394 3.33 24.54 5.77
CA GLY A 394 4.45 25.26 6.38
C GLY A 394 4.88 24.70 7.76
N SER A 395 3.95 24.14 8.53
CA SER A 395 4.21 23.61 9.88
C SER A 395 4.85 22.22 9.88
N ILE A 396 4.59 21.41 8.84
CA ILE A 396 5.23 20.08 8.67
C ILE A 396 6.73 20.23 8.36
N GLY A 397 7.12 21.28 7.62
CA GLY A 397 8.53 21.57 7.33
C GLY A 397 9.35 21.99 8.56
N MET A 398 8.73 22.61 9.57
CA MET A 398 9.45 23.05 10.78
C MET A 398 9.69 21.92 11.81
N ARG A 399 8.99 20.77 11.71
CA ARG A 399 9.20 19.64 12.64
C ARG A 399 10.34 18.71 12.28
N LEU A 400 10.82 18.77 11.04
CA LEU A 400 12.07 18.09 10.68
C LEU A 400 13.30 18.87 11.19
N ALA A 401 13.18 20.18 11.43
CA ALA A 401 14.23 21.00 12.04
C ALA A 401 14.25 20.94 13.58
N SER A 402 13.14 20.60 14.24
CA SER A 402 13.02 20.61 15.70
C SER A 402 13.63 19.40 16.42
N GLY A 403 14.19 18.42 15.69
CA GLY A 403 15.05 17.38 16.27
C GLY A 403 16.29 17.94 16.97
N MET A 404 16.76 19.13 16.55
CA MET A 404 17.97 19.77 17.06
C MET A 404 17.73 20.61 18.33
N LEU A 405 16.49 21.02 18.62
CA LEU A 405 16.16 21.96 19.71
C LEU A 405 15.68 21.29 21.01
N ARG A 406 15.49 19.97 21.03
CA ARG A 406 15.09 19.19 22.22
C ARG A 406 16.18 19.08 23.32
N ARG A 407 17.31 19.78 23.17
CA ARG A 407 18.35 19.90 24.22
C ARG A 407 18.12 21.04 25.21
N VAL A 408 17.20 21.98 24.97
CA VAL A 408 17.14 23.22 25.76
C VAL A 408 15.99 23.27 26.78
N ASP A 409 14.92 22.50 26.60
CA ASP A 409 13.72 22.60 27.46
C ASP A 409 13.76 21.83 28.78
N ARG A 410 14.91 21.24 29.12
CA ARG A 410 15.12 20.61 30.45
C ARG A 410 15.47 21.61 31.56
N LEU A 411 15.43 22.93 31.30
CA LEU A 411 16.01 23.94 32.18
C LEU A 411 15.02 24.78 33.01
N ILE A 412 13.72 24.83 32.74
CA ILE A 412 12.85 25.76 33.51
C ILE A 412 11.47 25.14 33.76
N GLY A 413 11.23 24.72 35.00
CA GLY A 413 9.96 24.16 35.47
C GLY A 413 9.15 25.11 36.36
N ARG A 414 8.03 24.55 36.88
CA ARG A 414 7.04 25.06 37.87
C ARG A 414 5.88 25.87 37.25
N GLY A 415 4.61 25.77 37.65
CA GLY A 415 3.87 24.99 38.66
C GLY A 415 2.51 25.67 38.99
N TRP A 416 1.56 24.91 39.59
CA TRP A 416 0.32 25.32 40.34
C TRP A 416 -0.94 25.78 39.55
N SER A 417 -2.21 25.64 40.00
CA SER A 417 -2.96 24.86 41.04
C SER A 417 -4.49 25.22 40.94
N ASN A 418 -5.36 24.39 41.53
CA ASN A 418 -6.83 24.19 41.36
C ASN A 418 -7.89 25.26 41.81
N GLY A 419 -9.10 25.17 41.19
CA GLY A 419 -10.45 25.13 41.83
C GLY A 419 -11.55 26.08 41.29
N PRO A 420 -12.90 25.86 41.45
CA PRO A 420 -13.73 24.63 41.43
C PRO A 420 -15.08 24.68 40.62
N GLN A 421 -15.56 23.50 40.13
CA GLN A 421 -16.93 22.90 39.91
C GLN A 421 -18.16 23.77 39.44
N ALA A 422 -19.13 23.34 38.61
CA ALA A 422 -19.74 22.03 38.35
C ALA A 422 -20.65 22.00 37.07
N ALA A 423 -20.75 20.84 36.41
CA ALA A 423 -21.96 20.28 35.79
C ALA A 423 -21.75 18.74 35.63
N GLY A 424 -22.76 17.93 35.92
CA GLY A 424 -22.66 16.49 36.21
C GLY A 424 -22.05 15.59 35.10
N PRO A 425 -21.59 14.37 35.46
CA PRO A 425 -20.55 13.69 34.71
C PRO A 425 -21.06 13.02 33.43
N THR A 426 -20.54 13.49 32.31
CA THR A 426 -20.19 12.63 31.18
C THR A 426 -19.11 11.65 31.67
N PRO A 427 -19.14 10.34 31.34
CA PRO A 427 -18.16 9.41 31.87
C PRO A 427 -16.73 9.83 31.48
N PRO A 428 -15.71 9.58 32.34
CA PRO A 428 -14.36 10.16 32.23
C PRO A 428 -13.67 10.00 30.86
N GLN A 429 -14.04 8.99 30.09
CA GLN A 429 -13.38 8.61 28.83
C GLN A 429 -13.81 9.47 27.63
N VAL A 430 -15.00 10.07 27.67
CA VAL A 430 -15.44 11.01 26.62
C VAL A 430 -14.57 12.25 26.65
N ASP A 431 -14.24 12.72 27.86
CA ASP A 431 -13.34 13.85 28.04
C ASP A 431 -11.93 13.51 27.57
N VAL A 432 -11.41 12.30 27.83
CA VAL A 432 -10.08 11.88 27.35
C VAL A 432 -10.01 11.78 25.81
N ALA A 433 -11.03 11.27 25.13
CA ALA A 433 -11.03 11.18 23.68
C ALA A 433 -11.14 12.56 23.01
N VAL A 434 -11.98 13.43 23.57
CA VAL A 434 -12.13 14.83 23.14
C VAL A 434 -10.86 15.61 23.46
N GLU A 435 -10.22 15.36 24.61
CA GLU A 435 -8.97 15.98 25.02
C GLU A 435 -7.77 15.43 24.26
N ALA A 436 -7.76 14.15 23.86
CA ALA A 436 -6.76 13.58 22.96
C ALA A 436 -6.92 14.12 21.54
N PHE A 437 -8.15 14.32 21.07
CA PHE A 437 -8.44 15.00 19.82
C PHE A 437 -8.07 16.48 19.88
N ASP A 438 -8.38 17.18 20.96
CA ASP A 438 -8.03 18.59 21.18
C ASP A 438 -6.52 18.75 21.36
N ARG A 439 -5.84 17.84 22.08
CA ARG A 439 -4.36 17.77 22.19
C ARG A 439 -3.73 17.42 20.85
N TRP A 440 -4.31 16.51 20.08
CA TRP A 440 -3.81 16.19 18.74
C TRP A 440 -3.98 17.37 17.81
N THR A 441 -5.17 17.96 17.70
CA THR A 441 -5.43 19.11 16.84
C THR A 441 -4.63 20.34 17.27
N ALA A 442 -4.39 20.53 18.58
CA ALA A 442 -3.48 21.54 19.12
C ALA A 442 -2.02 21.22 18.79
N SER A 443 -1.60 19.97 18.93
CA SER A 443 -0.27 19.51 18.51
C SER A 443 -0.13 19.43 16.99
N ALA A 444 -1.18 19.58 16.21
CA ALA A 444 -1.14 19.74 14.76
C ALA A 444 -1.16 21.23 14.35
N GLU A 445 -1.16 22.15 15.32
CA GLU A 445 -1.18 23.62 15.14
C GLU A 445 -2.34 24.09 14.24
N LEU A 446 -3.49 23.41 14.32
CA LEU A 446 -4.66 23.77 13.53
C LEU A 446 -5.31 25.08 14.05
N PRO A 447 -5.74 25.99 13.15
CA PRO A 447 -6.48 27.19 13.55
C PRO A 447 -7.69 26.83 14.42
N GLN A 448 -8.00 27.65 15.43
CA GLN A 448 -9.06 27.37 16.40
C GLN A 448 -10.42 27.08 15.73
N ALA A 449 -10.80 27.86 14.71
CA ALA A 449 -12.02 27.64 13.94
C ALA A 449 -12.05 26.28 13.22
N THR A 450 -10.89 25.76 12.80
CA THR A 450 -10.77 24.42 12.20
C THR A 450 -10.92 23.34 13.27
N ARG A 451 -10.38 23.55 14.48
CA ARG A 451 -10.55 22.64 15.62
C ARG A 451 -12.01 22.53 16.04
N GLU A 452 -12.69 23.66 16.17
CA GLU A 452 -14.11 23.73 16.54
C GLU A 452 -15.01 23.06 15.50
N ARG A 453 -14.71 23.20 14.21
CA ARG A 453 -15.44 22.54 13.11
C ARG A 453 -15.18 21.04 13.02
N LEU A 454 -13.93 20.62 13.14
CA LEU A 454 -13.57 19.20 13.19
C LEU A 454 -14.22 18.51 14.40
N ARG A 455 -14.32 19.22 15.53
CA ARG A 455 -15.06 18.80 16.71
C ARG A 455 -16.56 18.69 16.40
N SER A 456 -17.21 19.70 15.82
CA SER A 456 -18.64 19.61 15.48
C SER A 456 -18.97 18.52 14.46
N GLY A 457 -18.13 18.31 13.44
CA GLY A 457 -18.32 17.29 12.41
C GLY A 457 -18.06 15.85 12.91
N ALA A 458 -17.06 15.65 13.78
CA ALA A 458 -16.85 14.37 14.46
C ALA A 458 -17.93 14.04 15.51
N LEU A 459 -18.64 15.07 16.00
CA LEU A 459 -19.73 15.00 16.97
C LEU A 459 -21.13 14.96 16.33
N ALA A 460 -21.23 15.06 15.01
CA ALA A 460 -22.51 15.04 14.30
C ALA A 460 -23.11 13.61 14.31
N GLY A 461 -24.07 13.37 15.21
CA GLY A 461 -25.07 12.31 15.06
C GLY A 461 -24.81 10.96 15.77
N ARG A 462 -23.75 10.77 16.56
CA ARG A 462 -23.55 9.51 17.32
C ARG A 462 -23.25 9.73 18.81
N ARG A 463 -23.96 8.97 19.67
CA ARG A 463 -23.75 8.94 21.14
C ARG A 463 -22.50 8.10 21.46
N TRP A 464 -21.38 8.79 21.67
CA TRP A 464 -20.07 8.23 22.06
C TRP A 464 -20.08 7.34 23.31
N ALA A 465 -21.11 7.45 24.16
CA ALA A 465 -21.24 6.73 25.43
C ALA A 465 -21.33 5.19 25.34
N LYS A 466 -21.35 4.58 24.14
CA LYS A 466 -21.42 3.12 23.94
C LYS A 466 -20.08 2.46 23.55
N LEU A 467 -18.99 3.21 23.51
CA LEU A 467 -17.73 2.80 22.84
C LEU A 467 -16.49 2.84 23.76
N SER A 468 -16.69 2.56 25.04
CA SER A 468 -15.74 2.82 26.13
C SER A 468 -15.13 1.50 26.63
N ILE A 469 -13.81 1.38 26.55
CA ILE A 469 -13.02 0.28 27.16
C ILE A 469 -11.98 0.91 28.10
N ASP A 470 -12.05 0.49 29.36
CA ASP A 470 -11.02 0.46 30.41
C ASP A 470 -9.87 1.49 30.36
N GLY A 471 -10.15 2.71 30.83
CA GLY A 471 -9.36 3.36 31.89
C GLY A 471 -7.91 3.80 31.64
N ASP A 472 -7.33 3.61 30.46
CA ASP A 472 -5.94 3.98 30.15
C ASP A 472 -5.88 5.15 29.14
N GLU A 473 -5.25 6.28 29.51
CA GLU A 473 -5.15 7.51 28.70
C GLU A 473 -4.34 7.35 27.40
N THR A 474 -3.78 6.16 27.17
CA THR A 474 -2.93 5.85 26.02
C THR A 474 -3.67 5.17 24.87
N CYS A 475 -4.96 4.88 25.03
CA CYS A 475 -5.72 4.00 24.15
C CYS A 475 -7.07 4.58 23.73
N ILE A 476 -7.40 4.42 22.44
CA ILE A 476 -8.67 4.81 21.85
C ILE A 476 -9.34 3.58 21.24
N ASP A 477 -10.66 3.44 21.40
CA ASP A 477 -11.44 2.39 20.75
C ASP A 477 -11.39 2.53 19.20
N PRO A 478 -11.29 1.44 18.43
CA PRO A 478 -11.26 1.51 16.97
C PRO A 478 -12.42 2.30 16.34
N SER A 479 -13.63 2.22 16.91
CA SER A 479 -14.81 2.96 16.43
C SER A 479 -14.69 4.47 16.63
N VAL A 480 -13.95 4.90 17.65
CA VAL A 480 -13.63 6.31 17.89
C VAL A 480 -12.67 6.82 16.84
N ALA A 481 -11.57 6.10 16.58
CA ALA A 481 -10.60 6.46 15.53
C ALA A 481 -11.29 6.55 14.16
N ALA A 482 -12.17 5.61 13.85
CA ALA A 482 -13.00 5.62 12.65
C ALA A 482 -13.91 6.85 12.56
N SER A 483 -14.54 7.24 13.66
CA SER A 483 -15.43 8.41 13.71
C SER A 483 -14.68 9.72 13.48
N LEU A 484 -13.46 9.85 14.03
CA LEU A 484 -12.59 11.01 13.78
C LEU A 484 -12.20 11.11 12.30
N ALA A 485 -11.78 10.00 11.70
CA ALA A 485 -11.43 9.91 10.28
C ALA A 485 -12.61 10.26 9.36
N LEU A 486 -13.83 9.81 9.69
CA LEU A 486 -15.05 10.20 8.97
C LEU A 486 -15.40 11.68 9.14
N GLY A 487 -15.25 12.23 10.35
CA GLY A 487 -15.47 13.65 10.62
C GLY A 487 -14.58 14.53 9.73
N VAL A 488 -13.30 14.16 9.57
CA VAL A 488 -12.39 14.84 8.64
C VAL A 488 -12.90 14.78 7.20
N LEU A 489 -13.41 13.63 6.76
CA LEU A 489 -13.92 13.42 5.41
C LEU A 489 -15.16 14.29 5.12
N VAL A 490 -16.04 14.46 6.12
CA VAL A 490 -17.22 15.33 6.05
C VAL A 490 -16.81 16.81 6.04
N GLU A 491 -15.95 17.25 6.95
CA GLU A 491 -15.49 18.66 7.02
C GLU A 491 -14.64 19.05 5.81
N SER A 492 -13.89 18.10 5.27
CA SER A 492 -13.18 18.24 4.00
C SER A 492 -14.10 18.17 2.78
N GLY A 493 -15.43 18.16 2.99
CA GLY A 493 -16.46 18.23 1.95
C GLY A 493 -16.32 17.16 0.88
N LEU A 494 -15.62 16.06 1.18
CA LEU A 494 -15.55 14.87 0.33
C LEU A 494 -16.76 13.97 0.53
N ALA A 495 -17.40 14.06 1.70
CA ALA A 495 -18.76 13.59 1.95
C ALA A 495 -19.64 14.76 2.34
N LEU A 496 -20.88 14.70 1.87
CA LEU A 496 -21.93 15.66 2.17
C LEU A 496 -23.07 14.91 2.86
N GLU A 497 -23.62 15.51 3.90
CA GLU A 497 -24.83 15.00 4.53
C GLU A 497 -26.03 15.21 3.59
N ALA A 498 -26.71 14.12 3.25
CA ALA A 498 -27.95 14.18 2.49
C ALA A 498 -29.14 14.42 3.41
N LYS A 499 -30.25 14.89 2.82
CA LYS A 499 -31.49 15.19 3.56
C LYS A 499 -32.08 13.98 4.32
N ASP A 500 -31.66 12.76 3.98
CA ASP A 500 -32.07 11.50 4.62
C ASP A 500 -31.15 11.08 5.77
N GLY A 501 -30.19 11.93 6.18
CA GLY A 501 -29.21 11.65 7.24
C GLY A 501 -28.07 10.71 6.82
N ARG A 502 -28.03 10.27 5.56
CA ARG A 502 -26.91 9.47 5.02
C ARG A 502 -25.84 10.37 4.41
N LEU A 503 -24.59 9.92 4.43
CA LEU A 503 -23.53 10.62 3.74
C LEU A 503 -23.51 10.26 2.25
N ARG A 504 -23.22 11.24 1.39
CA ARG A 504 -23.01 11.06 -0.05
C ARG A 504 -21.66 11.61 -0.44
N ALA A 505 -20.92 10.86 -1.26
CA ALA A 505 -19.68 11.36 -1.83
C ALA A 505 -19.93 12.66 -2.62
N ALA A 506 -19.11 13.68 -2.39
CA ALA A 506 -19.19 14.93 -3.13
C ALA A 506 -18.84 14.72 -4.60
N ARG A 507 -19.66 15.27 -5.50
CA ARG A 507 -19.35 15.35 -6.93
C ARG A 507 -18.37 16.50 -7.16
N LEU A 508 -17.09 16.30 -6.87
CA LEU A 508 -16.06 17.25 -7.28
C LEU A 508 -15.64 16.94 -8.73
N ALA A 509 -15.30 17.98 -9.49
CA ALA A 509 -14.65 17.83 -10.80
C ALA A 509 -13.18 17.47 -10.55
N TRP A 510 -12.92 16.20 -10.27
CA TRP A 510 -11.58 15.71 -9.97
C TRP A 510 -10.75 15.62 -11.24
N SER A 511 -9.73 16.46 -11.39
CA SER A 511 -8.65 16.22 -12.35
C SER A 511 -7.76 15.09 -11.79
N GLU A 512 -7.68 13.96 -12.49
CA GLU A 512 -6.70 12.90 -12.18
C GLU A 512 -5.28 13.51 -12.27
N PRO A 513 -4.39 13.35 -11.27
CA PRO A 513 -2.99 13.69 -11.48
C PRO A 513 -2.42 12.69 -12.51
N PRO A 514 -1.75 13.17 -13.58
CA PRO A 514 -1.03 12.29 -14.48
C PRO A 514 0.08 11.59 -13.68
N GLU A 515 0.09 10.25 -13.77
CA GLU A 515 1.15 9.32 -13.37
C GLU A 515 2.15 9.86 -12.32
N LEU A 516 1.89 9.57 -11.04
CA LEU A 516 2.76 9.86 -9.88
C LEU A 516 4.24 9.53 -10.16
N ALA A 517 4.98 10.54 -10.59
CA ALA A 517 6.43 10.54 -10.70
C ALA A 517 7.05 10.76 -9.31
N VAL A 518 8.00 9.90 -8.97
CA VAL A 518 8.77 9.91 -7.72
C VAL A 518 9.66 11.16 -7.68
N VAL A 519 9.44 12.06 -6.71
CA VAL A 519 10.39 13.14 -6.39
C VAL A 519 11.20 12.73 -5.15
N PRO A 520 12.53 12.63 -5.23
CA PRO A 520 13.37 12.41 -4.06
C PRO A 520 13.29 13.57 -3.06
N SER A 521 13.09 13.25 -1.78
CA SER A 521 12.96 14.18 -0.64
C SER A 521 14.01 15.30 -0.52
N PRO A 522 15.28 15.18 -0.97
CA PRO A 522 16.27 16.26 -0.86
C PRO A 522 15.97 17.49 -1.73
N ILE A 523 15.32 17.31 -2.88
CA ILE A 523 14.99 18.41 -3.81
C ILE A 523 13.86 19.28 -3.21
N LEU A 524 12.90 18.65 -2.52
CA LEU A 524 11.84 19.34 -1.80
C LEU A 524 12.41 20.24 -0.69
N ALA A 525 13.41 19.75 0.06
CA ALA A 525 14.05 20.50 1.14
C ALA A 525 14.80 21.74 0.62
N GLY A 526 15.54 21.62 -0.48
CA GLY A 526 16.28 22.74 -1.08
C GLY A 526 15.39 23.89 -1.56
N VAL A 527 14.22 23.56 -2.11
CA VAL A 527 13.24 24.57 -2.59
C VAL A 527 12.57 25.29 -1.42
N VAL A 528 12.27 24.59 -0.33
CA VAL A 528 11.69 25.18 0.89
C VAL A 528 12.67 26.13 1.56
N VAL A 529 13.94 25.73 1.72
CA VAL A 529 15.00 26.57 2.32
C VAL A 529 15.26 27.83 1.49
N SER A 530 15.32 27.70 0.16
CA SER A 530 15.58 28.83 -0.75
C SER A 530 14.42 29.84 -0.82
N ARG A 531 13.20 29.42 -0.49
CA ARG A 531 12.04 30.31 -0.33
C ARG A 531 12.02 30.98 1.04
N LEU A 532 12.38 30.24 2.10
CA LEU A 532 12.47 30.77 3.46
C LEU A 532 13.52 31.89 3.55
N LEU A 533 14.70 31.68 2.94
CA LEU A 533 15.78 32.68 2.92
C LEU A 533 15.40 33.96 2.15
N ARG A 534 14.61 33.84 1.07
CA ARG A 534 14.10 35.00 0.33
C ARG A 534 13.02 35.78 1.11
N ASP A 535 12.19 35.09 1.88
CA ASP A 535 11.17 35.74 2.70
C ASP A 535 11.79 36.43 3.93
N ILE A 536 12.83 35.82 4.52
CA ILE A 536 13.65 36.44 5.56
C ILE A 536 14.37 37.68 5.01
N ALA A 537 14.96 37.60 3.82
CA ALA A 537 15.60 38.75 3.17
C ALA A 537 14.62 39.90 2.88
N ARG A 538 13.37 39.61 2.49
CA ARG A 538 12.32 40.62 2.29
C ARG A 538 11.84 41.25 3.59
N ARG A 539 11.76 40.49 4.68
CA ARG A 539 11.37 41.01 6.01
C ARG A 539 12.47 41.83 6.66
N LEU A 540 13.74 41.56 6.32
CA LEU A 540 14.89 42.34 6.78
C LEU A 540 15.13 43.61 5.96
N THR A 541 14.59 43.71 4.75
CA THR A 541 14.69 44.92 3.90
C THR A 541 13.51 45.88 4.02
N ASN A 542 12.43 45.47 4.70
CA ASN A 542 11.26 46.31 5.03
C ASN A 542 11.21 46.71 6.51
N ARG A 543 12.38 46.94 7.14
CA ARG A 543 12.49 47.62 8.44
C ARG A 543 13.21 48.95 8.29
#